data_AF-A0A373BAM9-F1
#
_entry.id   AF-A0A373BAM9-F1
#
_cell.length_a   1.000
_cell.length_b   1.000
_cell.length_c   1.000
_cell.angle_alpha   90.00
_cell.angle_beta   90.00
_cell.angle_gamma   90.00
#
_symmetry.space_group_name_H-M   'P 1'
#
loop_
_entity.id
_entity.type
_entity.pdbx_description
1 polymer ?
#
loop_
_entity_poly.entity_id
_entity_poly.type
_entity_poly.pdbx_seq_one_letter_code
_entity_poly.pdbx_strand_id
1 'polypeptide(L)'
;MDKQQVLNQLRNAKEIYVIMSLCTKMPYVVCDKETFDDEVLLYFKEEDIRREGKRLIEEKIPVQIAKVDANQMLHFYGNLYTMGVNCLMVDQYMESECRIQLSELVNRPGQNKPDAPEEEKKTWIENPSLHLTALYFMQELRRQKFEKMPDELKEMQEEILADFTRGTYITAFQEGAGVPLLKQKNGDAYQPIFTDIIEFGKFNSKNQFKAIAVTADKIPSILVKEAKGVVVNPFGVNLQMPITKRTVPNPEAAAHADAQAAVQATQVEVNATHERAGAEEESGAGNKAEN
;
A
#
# COMPACT_ATOMS: atom_id res chain seq x y z
N MET A 1 6.07 25.35 -18.71
CA MET A 1 6.66 26.19 -17.63
C MET A 1 8.13 25.82 -17.44
N ASP A 2 8.96 26.70 -16.89
CA ASP A 2 10.34 26.30 -16.54
C ASP A 2 10.34 25.41 -15.27
N LYS A 3 11.26 24.43 -15.22
CA LYS A 3 11.35 23.44 -14.13
C LYS A 3 11.51 24.09 -12.76
N GLN A 4 12.31 25.16 -12.67
CA GLN A 4 12.53 25.88 -11.42
C GLN A 4 11.25 26.60 -10.94
N GLN A 5 10.42 27.07 -11.88
CA GLN A 5 9.13 27.68 -11.56
C GLN A 5 8.16 26.65 -10.99
N VAL A 6 8.07 25.46 -11.61
CA VAL A 6 7.22 24.35 -11.13
C VAL A 6 7.65 23.90 -9.74
N LEU A 7 8.96 23.74 -9.49
CA LEU A 7 9.49 23.43 -8.16
C LEU A 7 9.10 24.47 -7.11
N ASN A 8 9.27 25.75 -7.44
CA ASN A 8 8.88 26.84 -6.53
C ASN A 8 7.36 26.85 -6.29
N GLN A 9 6.56 26.52 -7.29
CA GLN A 9 5.11 26.44 -7.16
C GLN A 9 4.70 25.25 -6.27
N LEU A 10 5.24 24.05 -6.48
CA LEU A 10 4.99 22.87 -5.63
C LEU A 10 5.33 23.13 -4.16
N ARG A 11 6.44 23.83 -3.88
CA ARG A 11 6.86 24.17 -2.51
C ARG A 11 5.92 25.14 -1.80
N ASN A 12 5.25 26.01 -2.55
CA ASN A 12 4.41 27.09 -2.00
C ASN A 12 2.90 26.87 -2.27
N ALA A 13 2.53 25.75 -2.88
CA ALA A 13 1.15 25.45 -3.25
C ALA A 13 0.28 25.36 -2.00
N LYS A 14 -0.90 25.99 -2.07
CA LYS A 14 -1.92 25.86 -1.01
C LYS A 14 -2.65 24.52 -1.08
N GLU A 15 -2.75 24.00 -2.29
CA GLU A 15 -3.34 22.71 -2.61
C GLU A 15 -2.74 22.21 -3.93
N ILE A 16 -2.72 20.90 -4.10
CA ILE A 16 -2.56 20.25 -5.40
C ILE A 16 -3.62 19.17 -5.53
N TYR A 17 -3.80 18.67 -6.74
CA TYR A 17 -4.70 17.57 -7.02
C TYR A 17 -3.89 16.36 -7.51
N VAL A 18 -4.32 15.17 -7.11
CA VAL A 18 -3.61 13.91 -7.35
C VAL A 18 -4.58 12.87 -7.91
N ILE A 19 -4.12 12.11 -8.91
CA ILE A 19 -4.86 10.94 -9.38
C ILE A 19 -4.61 9.80 -8.38
N MET A 20 -5.69 9.31 -7.77
CA MET A 20 -5.65 8.21 -6.82
C MET A 20 -6.24 6.95 -7.46
N SER A 21 -5.58 5.82 -7.28
CA SER A 21 -6.08 4.51 -7.69
C SER A 21 -7.20 4.05 -6.76
N LEU A 22 -8.37 3.71 -7.31
CA LEU A 22 -9.43 3.03 -6.56
C LEU A 22 -9.08 1.58 -6.26
N CYS A 23 -8.16 0.98 -7.02
CA CYS A 23 -7.68 -0.38 -6.79
C CYS A 23 -6.83 -0.49 -5.52
N THR A 24 -6.04 0.54 -5.19
CA THR A 24 -5.06 0.49 -4.10
C THR A 24 -5.30 1.53 -3.01
N LYS A 25 -6.20 2.51 -3.21
CA LYS A 25 -6.43 3.65 -2.31
C LYS A 25 -5.19 4.52 -2.08
N MET A 26 -4.23 4.44 -3.01
CA MET A 26 -2.96 5.17 -3.01
C MET A 26 -2.88 6.00 -4.30
N PRO A 27 -1.91 6.95 -4.42
CA PRO A 27 -1.65 7.60 -5.70
C PRO A 27 -1.50 6.58 -6.82
N TYR A 28 -2.10 6.85 -7.98
CA TYR A 28 -1.95 5.99 -9.15
C TYR A 28 -0.52 6.12 -9.68
N VAL A 29 0.20 5.01 -9.73
CA VAL A 29 1.61 4.96 -10.12
C VAL A 29 1.74 4.43 -11.55
N VAL A 30 2.60 5.05 -12.35
CA VAL A 30 2.92 4.64 -13.73
C VAL A 30 4.44 4.60 -13.89
N CYS A 31 4.97 3.54 -14.48
CA CYS A 31 6.37 3.49 -14.90
C CYS A 31 6.48 4.11 -16.30
N ASP A 32 7.24 5.19 -16.43
CA ASP A 32 7.53 5.81 -17.73
C ASP A 32 8.38 4.87 -18.60
N LYS A 33 8.00 4.70 -19.87
CA LYS A 33 8.66 3.72 -20.75
C LYS A 33 10.03 4.15 -21.26
N GLU A 34 10.35 5.44 -21.19
CA GLU A 34 11.59 6.01 -21.71
C GLU A 34 12.58 6.29 -20.57
N THR A 35 12.11 6.89 -19.48
CA THR A 35 12.96 7.26 -18.34
C THR A 35 13.03 6.18 -17.27
N PHE A 36 12.07 5.24 -17.26
CA PHE A 36 11.87 4.26 -16.18
C PHE A 36 11.60 4.90 -14.82
N ASP A 37 11.13 6.15 -14.82
CA ASP A 37 10.68 6.80 -13.60
C ASP A 37 9.32 6.22 -13.16
N ASP A 38 9.19 5.97 -11.85
CA ASP A 38 7.95 5.63 -11.20
C ASP A 38 7.22 6.91 -10.81
N GLU A 39 6.21 7.25 -11.61
CA GLU A 39 5.54 8.55 -11.59
C GLU A 39 4.19 8.50 -10.90
N VAL A 40 3.87 9.58 -10.19
CA VAL A 40 2.49 9.93 -9.82
C VAL A 40 2.05 11.19 -10.53
N LEU A 41 0.76 11.26 -10.87
CA LEU A 41 0.20 12.39 -11.61
C LEU A 41 -0.32 13.47 -10.67
N LEU A 42 0.22 14.68 -10.80
CA LEU A 42 -0.12 15.86 -10.00
C LEU A 42 -0.58 17.01 -10.89
N TYR A 43 -1.51 17.81 -10.38
CA TYR A 43 -2.01 18.98 -11.09
C TYR A 43 -2.21 20.15 -10.14
N PHE A 44 -1.97 21.36 -10.63
CA PHE A 44 -2.25 22.57 -9.85
C PHE A 44 -3.71 23.02 -9.94
N LYS A 45 -4.42 22.67 -11.02
CA LYS A 45 -5.81 23.08 -11.25
C LYS A 45 -6.74 21.89 -11.24
N GLU A 46 -7.88 22.05 -10.59
CA GLU A 46 -8.91 21.01 -10.53
C GLU A 46 -9.48 20.66 -11.91
N GLU A 47 -9.63 21.65 -12.79
CA GLU A 47 -10.15 21.45 -14.14
C GLU A 47 -9.24 20.54 -14.99
N ASP A 48 -7.93 20.71 -14.86
CA ASP A 48 -6.93 19.97 -15.61
C ASP A 48 -6.91 18.50 -15.17
N ILE A 49 -6.91 18.24 -13.86
CA ILE A 49 -6.99 16.86 -13.37
C ILE A 49 -8.33 16.20 -13.64
N ARG A 50 -9.44 16.96 -13.71
CA ARG A 50 -10.76 16.41 -14.07
C ARG A 50 -10.77 15.94 -15.52
N ARG A 51 -10.10 16.67 -16.42
CA ARG A 51 -9.92 16.25 -17.81
C ARG A 51 -9.09 14.97 -17.90
N GLU A 52 -7.96 14.90 -17.21
CA GLU A 52 -7.13 13.69 -17.21
C GLU A 52 -7.83 12.50 -16.55
N GLY A 53 -8.44 12.71 -15.39
CA GLY A 53 -9.20 11.68 -14.68
C GLY A 53 -10.33 11.11 -15.55
N LYS A 54 -11.00 11.95 -16.35
CA LYS A 54 -11.99 11.49 -17.31
C LYS A 54 -11.38 10.60 -18.40
N ARG A 55 -10.23 10.99 -18.97
CA ARG A 55 -9.50 10.17 -19.96
C ARG A 55 -9.14 8.80 -19.39
N LEU A 56 -8.58 8.74 -18.19
CA LEU A 56 -8.21 7.49 -17.51
C LEU A 56 -9.44 6.59 -17.25
N ILE A 57 -10.57 7.18 -16.84
CA ILE A 57 -11.83 6.44 -16.66
C ILE A 57 -12.36 5.90 -18.00
N GLU A 58 -12.27 6.68 -19.08
CA GLU A 58 -12.64 6.23 -20.44
C GLU A 58 -11.75 5.05 -20.90
N GLU A 59 -10.49 5.01 -20.46
CA GLU A 59 -9.55 3.87 -20.61
C GLU A 59 -9.80 2.72 -19.63
N LYS A 60 -10.89 2.79 -18.85
CA LYS A 60 -11.27 1.81 -17.82
C LYS A 60 -10.24 1.68 -16.70
N ILE A 61 -9.44 2.71 -16.45
CA ILE A 61 -8.53 2.75 -15.31
C ILE A 61 -9.32 3.32 -14.12
N PRO A 62 -9.54 2.54 -13.05
CA PRO A 62 -10.39 2.94 -11.94
C PRO A 62 -9.65 3.94 -11.04
N VAL A 63 -9.86 5.22 -11.29
CA VAL A 63 -9.23 6.31 -10.55
C VAL A 63 -10.26 7.26 -9.93
N GLN A 64 -9.81 8.04 -8.95
CA GLN A 64 -10.52 9.18 -8.41
C GLN A 64 -9.55 10.34 -8.21
N ILE A 65 -10.09 11.53 -8.02
CA ILE A 65 -9.31 12.75 -7.78
C ILE A 65 -9.28 13.01 -6.28
N ALA A 66 -8.09 13.23 -5.73
CA ALA A 66 -7.93 13.72 -4.38
C ALA A 66 -7.29 15.11 -4.38
N LYS A 67 -7.75 15.96 -3.47
CA LYS A 67 -7.10 17.22 -3.14
C LYS A 67 -6.16 16.98 -1.96
N VAL A 68 -4.95 17.53 -2.03
CA VAL A 68 -4.00 17.50 -0.91
C VAL A 68 -3.70 18.94 -0.52
N ASP A 69 -4.08 19.31 0.70
CA ASP A 69 -3.89 20.65 1.24
C ASP A 69 -2.44 20.88 1.70
N ALA A 70 -2.04 22.16 1.84
CA ALA A 70 -0.68 22.56 2.22
C ALA A 70 -0.16 21.88 3.49
N ASN A 71 -1.02 21.65 4.50
CA ASN A 71 -0.65 20.98 5.75
C ASN A 71 -0.43 19.46 5.59
N GLN A 72 -0.84 18.87 4.48
CA GLN A 72 -0.68 17.45 4.15
C GLN A 72 0.44 17.21 3.12
N MET A 73 0.87 18.24 2.38
CA MET A 73 1.92 18.17 1.35
C MET A 73 3.16 17.39 1.78
N LEU A 74 3.76 17.75 2.91
CA LEU A 74 5.00 17.11 3.34
C LEU A 74 4.80 15.62 3.65
N HIS A 75 3.67 15.27 4.27
CA HIS A 75 3.31 13.87 4.53
C HIS A 75 3.04 13.11 3.23
N PHE A 76 2.37 13.74 2.27
CA PHE A 76 2.14 13.18 0.94
C PHE A 76 3.46 12.84 0.24
N TYR A 77 4.38 13.80 0.11
CA TYR A 77 5.69 13.56 -0.50
C TYR A 77 6.53 12.53 0.27
N GLY A 78 6.46 12.54 1.61
CA GLY A 78 7.14 11.53 2.43
C GLY A 78 6.64 10.10 2.19
N ASN A 79 5.33 9.94 1.96
CA ASN A 79 4.68 8.67 1.64
C ASN A 79 5.05 8.15 0.24
N LEU A 80 5.26 9.02 -0.74
CA LEU A 80 5.68 8.60 -2.10
C LEU A 80 6.99 7.80 -2.06
N TYR A 81 7.93 8.23 -1.24
CA TYR A 81 9.16 7.48 -1.09
C TYR A 81 8.98 6.09 -0.44
N THR A 82 8.05 5.91 0.52
CA THR A 82 7.80 4.57 1.10
C THR A 82 7.10 3.65 0.13
N MET A 83 6.45 4.22 -0.89
CA MET A 83 5.86 3.52 -2.03
C MET A 83 6.88 3.19 -3.13
N GLY A 84 8.12 3.68 -3.05
CA GLY A 84 9.13 3.52 -4.11
C GLY A 84 8.99 4.49 -5.29
N VAL A 85 8.05 5.44 -5.24
CA VAL A 85 7.86 6.47 -6.29
C VAL A 85 9.04 7.44 -6.28
N ASN A 86 9.62 7.71 -7.45
CA ASN A 86 10.78 8.59 -7.59
C ASN A 86 10.46 9.91 -8.30
N CYS A 87 9.33 10.02 -9.01
CA CYS A 87 9.08 11.15 -9.90
C CYS A 87 7.62 11.65 -9.81
N LEU A 88 7.46 12.95 -10.03
CA LEU A 88 6.19 13.65 -10.07
C LEU A 88 5.96 14.11 -11.51
N MET A 89 4.94 13.55 -12.15
CA MET A 89 4.44 14.05 -13.43
C MET A 89 3.44 15.17 -13.16
N VAL A 90 3.87 16.42 -13.36
CA VAL A 90 3.05 17.61 -13.09
C VAL A 90 2.37 18.06 -14.38
N ASP A 91 1.07 18.29 -14.31
CA ASP A 91 0.24 18.83 -15.38
C ASP A 91 0.36 18.04 -16.70
N GLN A 92 0.34 16.69 -16.64
CA GLN A 92 0.41 15.84 -17.84
C GLN A 92 -0.66 16.22 -18.87
N TYR A 93 -0.26 16.28 -20.14
CA TYR A 93 -1.08 16.72 -21.28
C TYR A 93 -1.52 18.19 -21.25
N MET A 94 -0.84 19.03 -20.45
CA MET A 94 -1.06 20.47 -20.40
C MET A 94 0.18 21.23 -20.88
N GLU A 95 0.04 22.52 -21.18
CA GLU A 95 1.18 23.38 -21.58
C GLU A 95 2.25 23.54 -20.48
N SER A 96 1.86 23.31 -19.23
CA SER A 96 2.74 23.34 -18.06
C SER A 96 3.38 22.00 -17.69
N GLU A 97 3.21 20.96 -18.52
CA GLU A 97 3.73 19.61 -18.25
C GLU A 97 5.21 19.64 -17.84
N CYS A 98 5.53 18.98 -16.73
CA CYS A 98 6.88 18.95 -16.19
C CYS A 98 7.10 17.71 -15.31
N ARG A 99 8.20 16.99 -15.56
CA ARG A 99 8.69 15.93 -14.66
C ARG A 99 9.61 16.50 -13.59
N ILE A 100 9.28 16.25 -12.33
CA ILE A 100 10.06 16.65 -11.17
C ILE A 100 10.48 15.40 -10.40
N GLN A 101 11.78 15.12 -10.32
CA GLN A 101 12.29 14.09 -9.44
C GLN A 101 11.96 14.44 -7.99
N LEU A 102 11.44 13.48 -7.23
CA LEU A 102 10.95 13.70 -5.86
C LEU A 102 12.05 14.27 -4.95
N SER A 103 13.30 13.83 -5.15
CA SER A 103 14.49 14.32 -4.44
C SER A 103 14.82 15.79 -4.70
N GLU A 104 14.36 16.37 -5.80
CA GLU A 104 14.54 17.81 -6.06
C GLU A 104 13.54 18.67 -5.27
N LEU A 105 12.41 18.07 -4.86
CA LEU A 105 11.36 18.74 -4.12
C LEU A 105 11.51 18.59 -2.61
N VAL A 106 11.67 17.36 -2.12
CA VAL A 106 11.74 17.03 -0.70
C VAL A 106 12.97 16.16 -0.45
N ASN A 107 13.77 16.51 0.55
CA ASN A 107 14.90 15.69 0.97
C ASN A 107 14.48 14.72 2.08
N ARG A 108 15.00 13.49 2.05
CA ARG A 108 14.83 12.53 3.15
C ARG A 108 15.94 12.66 4.19
N PRO A 109 15.65 13.19 5.39
CA PRO A 109 16.64 13.23 6.46
C PRO A 109 16.96 11.80 6.93
N GLY A 110 18.24 11.45 7.04
CA GLY A 110 18.70 10.16 7.59
C GLY A 110 19.23 9.16 6.56
N GLN A 111 18.83 9.23 5.28
CA GLN A 111 19.47 8.44 4.22
C GLN A 111 20.81 9.04 3.75
N ASN A 112 21.07 10.31 4.07
CA ASN A 112 22.26 11.07 3.63
C ASN A 112 23.16 11.54 4.79
N LYS A 113 23.32 10.73 5.84
CA LYS A 113 24.36 10.97 6.86
C LYS A 113 25.15 9.69 7.13
N PRO A 114 26.12 9.35 6.26
CA PRO A 114 27.08 8.29 6.54
C PRO A 114 27.82 8.50 7.89
N ASP A 115 27.91 9.75 8.36
CA ASP A 115 28.61 10.15 9.58
C ASP A 115 27.73 10.26 10.84
N ALA A 116 26.44 9.88 10.78
CA ALA A 116 25.61 9.86 11.97
C ALA A 116 26.03 8.69 12.91
N PRO A 117 26.08 8.89 14.24
CA PRO A 117 26.33 7.81 15.19
C PRO A 117 25.41 6.61 14.93
N GLU A 118 25.92 5.38 15.04
CA GLU A 118 25.15 4.15 14.80
C GLU A 118 23.84 4.10 15.61
N GLU A 119 23.86 4.69 16.81
CA GLU A 119 22.73 4.81 17.74
C GLU A 119 21.65 5.80 17.26
N GLU A 120 22.03 6.78 16.42
CA GLU A 120 21.14 7.75 15.77
C GLU A 120 20.65 7.30 14.39
N LYS A 121 21.28 6.26 13.81
CA LYS A 121 20.76 5.57 12.63
C LYS A 121 19.49 4.83 13.03
N LYS A 122 18.38 5.58 13.10
CA LYS A 122 17.04 4.99 13.17
C LYS A 122 16.97 3.98 12.02
N THR A 123 16.78 2.71 12.34
CA THR A 123 16.52 1.70 11.32
C THR A 123 15.11 1.94 10.83
N TRP A 124 14.99 2.61 9.67
CA TRP A 124 13.69 2.83 9.04
C TRP A 124 13.28 1.50 8.44
N ILE A 125 12.14 0.98 8.88
CA ILE A 125 11.55 -0.20 8.27
C ILE A 125 10.75 0.31 7.09
N GLU A 126 11.26 0.06 5.90
CA GLU A 126 10.64 0.44 4.63
C GLU A 126 10.91 -0.68 3.62
N ASN A 127 9.92 -1.04 2.82
CA ASN A 127 10.07 -2.01 1.74
C ASN A 127 9.55 -1.38 0.44
N PRO A 128 10.25 -0.34 -0.09
CA PRO A 128 9.75 0.44 -1.22
C PRO A 128 9.58 -0.40 -2.49
N SER A 129 10.51 -1.31 -2.79
CA SER A 129 10.41 -2.22 -3.96
C SER A 129 9.16 -3.11 -3.86
N LEU A 130 8.97 -3.79 -2.72
CA LEU A 130 7.77 -4.60 -2.48
C LEU A 130 6.49 -3.77 -2.63
N HIS A 131 6.48 -2.56 -2.06
CA HIS A 131 5.29 -1.70 -2.08
C HIS A 131 4.99 -1.23 -3.51
N LEU A 132 6.00 -0.81 -4.25
CA LEU A 132 5.90 -0.37 -5.64
C LEU A 132 5.33 -1.47 -6.54
N THR A 133 5.94 -2.66 -6.49
CA THR A 133 5.51 -3.78 -7.33
C THR A 133 4.12 -4.27 -6.93
N ALA A 134 3.78 -4.23 -5.63
CA ALA A 134 2.41 -4.49 -5.17
C ALA A 134 1.39 -3.43 -5.66
N LEU A 135 1.78 -2.16 -5.81
CA LEU A 135 0.92 -1.12 -6.37
C LEU A 135 0.63 -1.41 -7.85
N TYR A 136 1.66 -1.68 -8.65
CA TYR A 136 1.48 -2.04 -10.07
C TYR A 136 0.61 -3.29 -10.23
N PHE A 137 0.96 -4.35 -9.50
CA PHE A 137 0.21 -5.60 -9.53
C PHE A 137 -1.26 -5.41 -9.17
N MET A 138 -1.57 -4.68 -8.08
CA MET A 138 -2.95 -4.48 -7.65
C MET A 138 -3.73 -3.50 -8.51
N GLN A 139 -3.08 -2.50 -9.10
CA GLN A 139 -3.70 -1.61 -10.09
C GLN A 139 -4.22 -2.43 -11.28
N GLU A 140 -3.38 -3.31 -11.82
CA GLU A 140 -3.69 -4.12 -12.98
C GLU A 140 -4.65 -5.28 -12.66
N LEU A 141 -4.38 -6.03 -11.59
CA LEU A 141 -5.18 -7.19 -11.18
C LEU A 141 -6.64 -6.82 -10.90
N ARG A 142 -6.88 -5.66 -10.27
CA ARG A 142 -8.23 -5.23 -9.86
C ARG A 142 -8.92 -4.37 -10.92
N ARG A 143 -8.20 -3.89 -11.94
CA ARG A 143 -8.77 -3.12 -13.05
C ARG A 143 -9.75 -3.95 -13.86
N GLN A 144 -9.46 -5.23 -14.08
CA GLN A 144 -10.27 -6.10 -14.91
C GLN A 144 -10.25 -7.55 -14.44
N LYS A 145 -11.22 -8.34 -14.92
CA LYS A 145 -11.21 -9.79 -14.71
C LYS A 145 -10.33 -10.45 -15.77
N PHE A 146 -9.53 -11.42 -15.33
CA PHE A 146 -8.71 -12.25 -16.20
C PHE A 146 -9.22 -13.69 -16.15
N GLU A 147 -9.40 -14.34 -17.30
CA GLU A 147 -9.63 -15.80 -17.35
C GLU A 147 -8.37 -16.57 -16.93
N LYS A 148 -7.22 -16.11 -17.40
CA LYS A 148 -5.89 -16.57 -17.00
C LYS A 148 -5.02 -15.35 -16.72
N MET A 149 -4.24 -15.42 -15.65
CA MET A 149 -3.29 -14.36 -15.30
C MET A 149 -2.25 -14.18 -16.44
N PRO A 150 -2.09 -12.95 -16.98
CA PRO A 150 -1.04 -12.60 -17.93
C PRO A 150 0.35 -12.89 -17.37
N ASP A 151 1.34 -13.04 -18.25
CA ASP A 151 2.70 -13.37 -17.84
C ASP A 151 3.35 -12.19 -17.10
N GLU A 152 3.07 -10.94 -17.49
CA GLU A 152 3.58 -9.76 -16.79
C GLU A 152 3.11 -9.71 -15.33
N LEU A 153 1.85 -10.11 -15.06
CA LEU A 153 1.35 -10.18 -13.68
C LEU A 153 1.97 -11.33 -12.88
N LYS A 154 2.37 -12.43 -13.53
CA LYS A 154 3.09 -13.51 -12.84
C LYS A 154 4.51 -13.08 -12.49
N GLU A 155 5.20 -12.39 -13.39
CA GLU A 155 6.52 -11.83 -13.14
C GLU A 155 6.47 -10.85 -11.94
N MET A 156 5.49 -9.94 -11.92
CA MET A 156 5.28 -9.06 -10.76
C MET A 156 4.97 -9.86 -9.49
N GLN A 157 4.20 -10.95 -9.57
CA GLN A 157 3.93 -11.81 -8.42
C GLN A 157 5.21 -12.50 -7.90
N GLU A 158 6.08 -12.98 -8.79
CA GLU A 158 7.37 -13.56 -8.44
C GLU A 158 8.29 -12.53 -7.78
N GLU A 159 8.33 -11.31 -8.31
CA GLU A 159 9.07 -10.19 -7.73
C GLU A 159 8.54 -9.83 -6.34
N ILE A 160 7.22 -9.73 -6.18
CA ILE A 160 6.56 -9.53 -4.87
C ILE A 160 6.99 -10.60 -3.88
N LEU A 161 7.01 -11.88 -4.28
CA LEU A 161 7.43 -12.98 -3.41
C LEU A 161 8.91 -12.86 -3.05
N ALA A 162 9.76 -12.54 -4.02
CA ALA A 162 11.20 -12.40 -3.82
C ALA A 162 11.52 -11.23 -2.87
N ASP A 163 10.92 -10.06 -3.10
CA ASP A 163 11.03 -8.91 -2.19
C ASP A 163 10.44 -9.24 -0.82
N PHE A 164 9.32 -9.96 -0.79
CA PHE A 164 8.67 -10.30 0.46
C PHE A 164 9.61 -11.06 1.39
N THR A 165 10.32 -12.06 0.86
CA THR A 165 11.24 -12.92 1.61
C THR A 165 12.48 -12.20 2.17
N ARG A 166 12.85 -11.05 1.58
CA ARG A 166 13.98 -10.23 2.03
C ARG A 166 13.56 -9.13 3.02
N GLY A 167 12.25 -8.84 3.08
CA GLY A 167 11.70 -7.71 3.81
C GLY A 167 11.79 -7.82 5.33
N THR A 168 11.84 -6.66 5.97
CA THR A 168 11.53 -6.49 7.39
C THR A 168 10.25 -5.70 7.51
N TYR A 169 9.33 -6.12 8.37
CA TYR A 169 7.98 -5.57 8.46
C TYR A 169 7.71 -5.03 9.84
N ILE A 170 6.76 -4.10 9.92
CA ILE A 170 6.15 -3.72 11.17
C ILE A 170 4.94 -4.62 11.42
N THR A 171 4.82 -5.12 12.64
CA THR A 171 3.67 -5.85 13.14
C THR A 171 3.04 -5.09 14.30
N ALA A 172 1.72 -5.21 14.44
CA ALA A 172 0.97 -4.57 15.52
C ALA A 172 0.86 -5.52 16.72
N PHE A 173 1.16 -5.04 17.92
CA PHE A 173 0.99 -5.81 19.15
C PHE A 173 0.23 -5.02 20.21
N GLN A 174 -0.76 -5.67 20.82
CA GLN A 174 -1.51 -5.12 21.94
C GLN A 174 -1.29 -5.97 23.19
N GLU A 175 -0.95 -5.33 24.30
CA GLU A 175 -0.83 -6.03 25.59
C GLU A 175 -2.17 -6.65 25.99
N GLY A 176 -2.13 -7.92 26.42
CA GLY A 176 -3.32 -8.69 26.82
C GLY A 176 -4.15 -9.26 25.67
N ALA A 177 -4.22 -8.58 24.51
CA ALA A 177 -5.00 -9.02 23.35
C ALA A 177 -4.15 -9.70 22.24
N GLY A 178 -2.82 -9.54 22.28
CA GLY A 178 -1.90 -10.14 21.32
C GLY A 178 -1.85 -9.41 19.99
N VAL A 179 -1.68 -10.16 18.90
CA VAL A 179 -1.57 -9.62 17.54
C VAL A 179 -2.97 -9.54 16.90
N PRO A 180 -3.37 -8.42 16.28
CA PRO A 180 -4.68 -8.28 15.69
C PRO A 180 -4.86 -9.18 14.47
N LEU A 181 -6.11 -9.52 14.16
CA LEU A 181 -6.52 -10.26 12.97
C LEU A 181 -7.55 -9.47 12.17
N LEU A 182 -7.38 -9.48 10.86
CA LEU A 182 -8.34 -8.94 9.91
C LEU A 182 -9.12 -10.07 9.28
N LYS A 183 -10.42 -10.14 9.57
CA LYS A 183 -11.34 -11.08 8.95
C LYS A 183 -11.83 -10.54 7.61
N GLN A 184 -11.69 -11.36 6.58
CA GLN A 184 -12.24 -11.14 5.26
C GLN A 184 -13.72 -11.52 5.23
N LYS A 185 -14.44 -11.05 4.20
CA LYS A 185 -15.87 -11.35 4.03
C LYS A 185 -16.16 -12.85 3.88
N ASN A 186 -15.20 -13.60 3.34
CA ASN A 186 -15.31 -15.05 3.19
C ASN A 186 -15.05 -15.81 4.51
N GLY A 187 -14.79 -15.11 5.62
CA GLY A 187 -14.49 -15.69 6.93
C GLY A 187 -13.00 -15.92 7.20
N ASP A 188 -12.14 -15.77 6.20
CA ASP A 188 -10.70 -15.98 6.36
C ASP A 188 -10.06 -14.89 7.20
N ALA A 189 -9.16 -15.26 8.11
CA ALA A 189 -8.41 -14.31 8.92
C ALA A 189 -6.97 -14.18 8.42
N TYR A 190 -6.49 -12.94 8.34
CA TYR A 190 -5.12 -12.61 8.00
C TYR A 190 -4.53 -11.67 9.05
N GLN A 191 -3.25 -11.86 9.36
CA GLN A 191 -2.53 -10.99 10.28
C GLN A 191 -1.96 -9.78 9.53
N PRO A 192 -2.24 -8.54 9.95
CA PRO A 192 -1.75 -7.37 9.25
C PRO A 192 -0.25 -7.17 9.50
N ILE A 193 0.48 -6.86 8.44
CA ILE A 193 1.87 -6.44 8.47
C ILE A 193 2.04 -5.20 7.58
N PHE A 194 3.03 -4.39 7.90
CA PHE A 194 3.20 -3.09 7.24
C PHE A 194 4.61 -2.95 6.68
N THR A 195 4.69 -2.42 5.47
CA THR A 195 5.97 -2.15 4.81
C THR A 195 6.71 -1.00 5.45
N ASP A 196 6.00 -0.09 6.12
CA ASP A 196 6.53 1.14 6.70
C ASP A 196 5.64 1.70 7.82
N ILE A 197 6.16 2.73 8.49
CA ILE A 197 5.51 3.36 9.65
C ILE A 197 4.25 4.16 9.27
N ILE A 198 4.14 4.63 8.02
CA ILE A 198 2.99 5.40 7.56
C ILE A 198 1.80 4.45 7.39
N GLU A 199 2.01 3.30 6.76
CA GLU A 199 1.00 2.24 6.65
C GLU A 199 0.58 1.69 8.02
N PHE A 200 1.54 1.48 8.94
CA PHE A 200 1.23 1.14 10.33
C PHE A 200 0.39 2.23 11.01
N GLY A 201 0.73 3.51 10.80
CA GLY A 201 0.01 4.65 11.36
C GLY A 201 -1.44 4.73 10.89
N LYS A 202 -1.72 4.39 9.61
CA LYS A 202 -3.09 4.29 9.08
C LYS A 202 -3.90 3.25 9.84
N PHE A 203 -3.30 2.09 10.14
CA PHE A 203 -3.94 1.04 10.93
C PHE A 203 -4.09 1.40 12.40
N ASN A 204 -3.05 1.98 13.00
CA ASN A 204 -2.98 2.33 14.42
C ASN A 204 -3.45 3.78 14.68
N SER A 205 -4.49 4.24 13.98
CA SER A 205 -4.99 5.61 14.10
C SER A 205 -5.50 5.98 15.50
N LYS A 206 -5.88 4.96 16.29
CA LYS A 206 -6.28 5.10 17.71
C LYS A 206 -5.12 4.95 18.70
N ASN A 207 -3.90 4.73 18.21
CA ASN A 207 -2.67 4.55 19.00
C ASN A 207 -2.79 3.46 20.09
N GLN A 208 -3.38 2.32 19.74
CA GLN A 208 -3.66 1.20 20.65
C GLN A 208 -2.61 0.09 20.55
N PHE A 209 -1.84 0.06 19.47
CA PHE A 209 -0.86 -0.98 19.18
C PHE A 209 0.57 -0.46 19.32
N LYS A 210 1.47 -1.33 19.78
CA LYS A 210 2.92 -1.14 19.70
C LYS A 210 3.43 -1.71 18.37
N ALA A 211 4.39 -1.02 17.76
CA ALA A 211 5.07 -1.46 16.55
C ALA A 211 6.21 -2.42 16.90
N ILE A 212 6.25 -3.60 16.27
CA ILE A 212 7.34 -4.57 16.42
C ILE A 212 7.93 -4.90 15.05
N ALA A 213 9.24 -4.77 14.91
CA ALA A 213 9.99 -5.14 13.72
C ALA A 213 10.13 -6.67 13.61
N VAL A 214 9.79 -7.24 12.45
CA VAL A 214 9.83 -8.68 12.20
C VAL A 214 10.34 -8.95 10.80
N THR A 215 11.40 -9.75 10.68
CA THR A 215 11.94 -10.21 9.40
C THR A 215 11.05 -11.30 8.79
N ALA A 216 11.00 -11.41 7.46
CA ALA A 216 10.11 -12.33 6.75
C ALA A 216 10.19 -13.79 7.24
N ASP A 217 11.39 -14.27 7.54
CA ASP A 217 11.66 -15.63 8.05
C ASP A 217 11.00 -15.91 9.41
N LYS A 218 10.74 -14.88 10.21
CA LYS A 218 10.08 -14.96 11.52
C LYS A 218 8.56 -14.83 11.44
N ILE A 219 8.00 -14.42 10.30
CA ILE A 219 6.54 -14.27 10.15
C ILE A 219 5.79 -15.59 10.44
N PRO A 220 6.20 -16.76 9.93
CA PRO A 220 5.48 -18.00 10.18
C PRO A 220 5.39 -18.38 11.66
N SER A 221 6.38 -18.00 12.49
CA SER A 221 6.44 -18.35 13.91
C SER A 221 5.56 -17.45 14.78
N ILE A 222 5.31 -16.20 14.35
CA ILE A 222 4.44 -15.25 15.05
C ILE A 222 2.98 -15.31 14.58
N LEU A 223 2.70 -16.08 13.55
CA LEU A 223 1.35 -16.22 13.01
C LEU A 223 0.46 -16.95 14.02
N VAL A 224 -0.69 -16.38 14.38
CA VAL A 224 -1.68 -17.06 15.23
C VAL A 224 -2.33 -18.24 14.51
N LYS A 225 -2.95 -19.19 15.24
CA LYS A 225 -3.44 -20.46 14.64
C LYS A 225 -4.57 -20.25 13.65
N GLU A 226 -5.36 -19.21 13.85
CA GLU A 226 -6.56 -18.89 13.11
C GLU A 226 -6.25 -18.17 11.79
N ALA A 227 -5.03 -17.64 11.63
CA ALA A 227 -4.64 -16.89 10.45
C ALA A 227 -4.18 -17.82 9.32
N LYS A 228 -4.72 -17.62 8.12
CA LYS A 228 -4.28 -18.29 6.88
C LYS A 228 -2.96 -17.73 6.34
N GLY A 229 -2.54 -16.57 6.83
CA GLY A 229 -1.33 -15.89 6.41
C GLY A 229 -1.34 -14.44 6.85
N VAL A 230 -0.64 -13.60 6.11
CA VAL A 230 -0.53 -12.16 6.38
C VAL A 230 -1.22 -11.32 5.32
N VAL A 231 -1.58 -10.11 5.69
CA VAL A 231 -2.05 -9.08 4.76
C VAL A 231 -1.13 -7.87 4.85
N VAL A 232 -0.45 -7.56 3.75
CA VAL A 232 0.47 -6.42 3.64
C VAL A 232 -0.34 -5.16 3.35
N ASN A 233 -0.13 -4.10 4.15
CA ASN A 233 -0.72 -2.77 3.98
C ASN A 233 -2.24 -2.83 3.73
N PRO A 234 -3.04 -3.31 4.70
CA PRO A 234 -4.47 -3.61 4.53
C PRO A 234 -5.34 -2.41 4.15
N PHE A 235 -4.88 -1.18 4.43
CA PHE A 235 -5.59 0.06 4.06
C PHE A 235 -5.13 0.66 2.74
N GLY A 236 -4.06 0.12 2.14
CA GLY A 236 -3.54 0.46 0.83
C GLY A 236 -3.68 -0.72 -0.15
N VAL A 237 -2.55 -1.29 -0.58
CA VAL A 237 -2.52 -2.41 -1.54
C VAL A 237 -3.32 -3.64 -1.08
N ASN A 238 -3.44 -3.87 0.23
CA ASN A 238 -4.20 -5.00 0.79
C ASN A 238 -3.80 -6.33 0.13
N LEU A 239 -2.50 -6.60 0.09
CA LEU A 239 -1.93 -7.79 -0.53
C LEU A 239 -1.99 -8.97 0.45
N GLN A 240 -2.78 -9.98 0.11
CA GLN A 240 -2.92 -11.19 0.91
C GLN A 240 -1.85 -12.20 0.52
N MET A 241 -1.08 -12.63 1.50
CA MET A 241 -0.01 -13.63 1.34
C MET A 241 -0.37 -14.83 2.21
N PRO A 242 -0.92 -15.91 1.60
CA PRO A 242 -1.11 -17.17 2.30
C PRO A 242 0.24 -17.68 2.81
N ILE A 243 0.31 -18.03 4.09
CA ILE A 243 1.52 -18.60 4.69
C ILE A 243 1.12 -19.89 5.37
N THR A 244 1.58 -21.01 4.81
CA THR A 244 1.49 -22.29 5.50
C THR A 244 2.48 -22.26 6.66
N LYS A 245 2.00 -22.45 7.89
CA LYS A 245 2.89 -22.68 9.03
C LYS A 245 3.77 -23.89 8.71
N ARG A 246 5.08 -23.68 8.53
CA ARG A 246 6.03 -24.78 8.54
C ARG A 246 6.01 -25.37 9.95
N THR A 247 5.30 -26.49 10.14
CA THR A 247 5.63 -27.42 11.23
C THR A 247 7.03 -27.89 10.90
N VAL A 248 8.07 -27.34 11.55
CA VAL A 248 9.48 -27.63 11.24
C VAL A 248 9.67 -29.13 11.00
N PRO A 249 9.79 -29.60 9.74
CA PRO A 249 10.20 -30.96 9.48
C PRO A 249 11.71 -30.93 9.34
N ASN A 250 12.35 -31.95 9.89
CA ASN A 250 13.77 -32.26 9.76
C ASN A 250 14.37 -31.76 8.42
N PRO A 251 15.51 -31.04 8.41
CA PRO A 251 16.07 -30.34 7.24
C PRO A 251 16.31 -31.17 5.96
N GLU A 252 16.18 -32.50 6.00
CA GLU A 252 16.38 -33.39 4.86
C GLU A 252 15.14 -33.54 3.94
N ALA A 253 13.94 -33.08 4.35
CA ALA A 253 12.72 -33.24 3.55
C ALA A 253 12.41 -32.05 2.61
N ALA A 254 13.24 -31.00 2.60
CA ALA A 254 12.96 -29.75 1.91
C ALA A 254 13.08 -29.81 0.37
N ALA A 255 13.56 -30.92 -0.21
CA ALA A 255 13.86 -31.01 -1.65
C ALA A 255 12.67 -31.43 -2.55
N HIS A 256 11.50 -31.79 -2.00
CA HIS A 256 10.42 -32.40 -2.79
C HIS A 256 9.02 -31.78 -2.69
N ALA A 257 8.85 -30.64 -2.00
CA ALA A 257 7.51 -30.06 -1.76
C ALA A 257 7.16 -28.80 -2.58
N ASP A 258 8.06 -28.29 -3.44
CA ASP A 258 7.93 -26.98 -4.09
C ASP A 258 6.94 -26.89 -5.27
N ALA A 259 6.20 -27.95 -5.61
CA ALA A 259 5.33 -27.95 -6.79
C ALA A 259 3.81 -27.96 -6.51
N GLN A 260 3.35 -28.16 -5.26
CA GLN A 260 1.93 -28.42 -4.99
C GLN A 260 1.15 -27.26 -4.32
N ALA A 261 1.81 -26.20 -3.83
CA ALA A 261 1.12 -25.06 -3.21
C ALA A 261 0.63 -23.99 -4.19
N ALA A 262 1.09 -24.00 -5.45
CA ALA A 262 0.80 -22.95 -6.44
C ALA A 262 -0.61 -23.03 -7.08
N VAL A 263 -1.41 -24.05 -6.78
CA VAL A 263 -2.67 -24.32 -7.51
C VAL A 263 -3.94 -23.88 -6.76
N GLN A 264 -3.90 -23.57 -5.46
CA GLN A 264 -5.09 -23.12 -4.71
C GLN A 264 -5.35 -21.60 -4.73
N ALA A 265 -4.52 -20.81 -5.42
CA ALA A 265 -4.77 -19.37 -5.60
C ALA A 265 -5.85 -19.06 -6.66
N THR A 266 -6.49 -20.08 -7.25
CA THR A 266 -7.64 -19.90 -8.14
C THR A 266 -8.94 -19.94 -7.33
N GLN A 267 -9.69 -18.83 -7.42
CA GLN A 267 -11.00 -18.55 -6.81
C GLN A 267 -10.98 -17.94 -5.40
N VAL A 268 -10.69 -16.64 -5.33
CA VAL A 268 -11.42 -15.77 -4.39
C VAL A 268 -12.01 -14.62 -5.20
N GLU A 269 -13.28 -14.74 -5.57
CA GLU A 269 -14.08 -13.62 -6.07
C GLU A 269 -14.19 -12.56 -4.97
N VAL A 270 -13.71 -11.35 -5.23
CA VAL A 270 -13.86 -10.22 -4.31
C VAL A 270 -15.01 -9.35 -4.82
N ASN A 271 -16.24 -9.67 -4.41
CA ASN A 271 -17.37 -8.76 -4.57
C ASN A 271 -17.25 -7.61 -3.56
N ALA A 272 -16.87 -6.44 -4.08
CA ALA A 272 -16.71 -5.20 -3.35
C ALA A 272 -18.06 -4.46 -3.22
N THR A 273 -18.67 -4.56 -2.05
CA THR A 273 -19.62 -3.56 -1.53
C THR A 273 -19.24 -3.22 -0.10
N HIS A 274 -19.05 -1.93 0.17
CA HIS A 274 -18.66 -1.40 1.46
C HIS A 274 -19.89 -1.25 2.35
N GLU A 275 -19.89 -1.86 3.54
CA GLU A 275 -20.67 -1.36 4.68
C GLU A 275 -19.77 -1.27 5.91
N ARG A 276 -19.84 -0.09 6.54
CA ARG A 276 -19.16 0.27 7.78
C ARG A 276 -19.81 -0.51 8.93
N ALA A 277 -19.01 -1.23 9.72
CA ALA A 277 -19.45 -1.72 11.02
C ALA A 277 -19.37 -0.59 12.05
N GLY A 278 -20.50 -0.27 12.67
CA GLY A 278 -20.56 0.64 13.81
C GLY A 278 -21.95 1.22 14.05
N ALA A 279 -22.85 0.43 14.63
CA ALA A 279 -23.91 0.89 15.54
C ALA A 279 -24.46 -0.33 16.29
N GLU A 280 -23.99 -0.51 17.52
CA GLU A 280 -24.77 -1.24 18.52
C GLU A 280 -25.98 -0.35 18.86
N GLU A 281 -27.16 -0.73 18.41
CA GLU A 281 -28.41 -0.27 19.02
C GLU A 281 -28.90 -1.35 19.97
N GLU A 282 -28.66 -1.14 21.26
CA GLU A 282 -29.56 -1.65 22.30
C GLU A 282 -30.94 -1.02 22.08
N SER A 283 -31.88 -1.80 21.57
CA SER A 283 -33.31 -1.53 21.81
C SER A 283 -34.00 -2.85 22.17
N GLY A 284 -33.89 -3.20 23.46
CA GLY A 284 -34.80 -4.14 24.09
C GLY A 284 -36.19 -3.52 24.16
N ALA A 285 -37.09 -4.00 23.31
CA ALA A 285 -38.52 -3.78 23.46
C ALA A 285 -39.04 -4.46 24.74
N GLY A 286 -39.73 -3.70 25.59
CA GLY A 286 -40.27 -4.18 26.87
C GLY A 286 -41.41 -3.33 27.43
N ASN A 287 -42.41 -3.11 26.58
CA ASN A 287 -43.82 -2.76 26.78
C ASN A 287 -44.45 -2.68 28.23
N LYS A 288 -45.51 -1.82 28.32
CA LYS A 288 -46.63 -1.72 29.30
C LYS A 288 -46.36 -0.85 30.56
N ALA A 289 -47.30 -0.07 31.11
CA ALA A 289 -48.69 0.31 30.81
C ALA A 289 -49.10 1.44 31.80
N GLU A 290 -50.13 2.21 31.44
CA GLU A 290 -51.17 2.82 32.31
C GLU A 290 -50.77 3.46 33.64
N ASN A 291 -50.73 4.80 33.71
CA ASN A 291 -51.77 5.68 34.28
C ASN A 291 -51.22 7.12 34.44
#